data_AF-A0A6N7EJJ8-F1
#
_entry.id   AF-A0A6N7EJJ8-F1
#
_cell.length_a   1.000
_cell.length_b   1.000
_cell.length_c   1.000
_cell.angle_alpha   90.00
_cell.angle_beta   90.00
_cell.angle_gamma   90.00
#
_symmetry.space_group_name_H-M   'P 1'
#
loop_
_entity.id
_entity.type
_entity.pdbx_description
1 polymer ?
#
loop_
_entity_poly.entity_id
_entity_poly.type
_entity_poly.pdbx_seq_one_letter_code
_entity_poly.pdbx_strand_id
1 'polypeptide(L)'
;MDAWRPESLWSLQPHHPEGDPALRSSQTGQVRPVWRRRPLALMLGILTATGVALTGPAASADTADATATTSARVTSYLGGCNAPANGAQRIDADGLRQIEDEIATQTNALRVEHGRAPLARNADIDAVAREWSRTQAAVNGMHHSPKLGATRMPEGFSWTSEILAYAWGADTEATEFMDLWIKSTVHRNNLLNTSFTHHGVGVAINDRGCVFATQNFGVYPRGLTETGGEYQEPTPNPVPTKPVPVAPSPPPVRPNPGESWFYLNDGWTVTANRTFEFGQKGDQIYAGDWDGDGDDTLAVRRGSTFYFSNTPNSSTPDLVVTYGRPGDVVLVGDWDGNGTDTLAVRRGQVYHLRDTISTGPADRLLAYGKPDDVVLVGNWDGRGGDSLAVRRGQFYLIANSLRSGPAELTVAYGKPNDVVIVGDWDGNGTDTFTVRRGAQYLRKNDMTTGVADKTLVYGRPDDDIIVGDWDGNREDTLGVRRIIR
;
A
#
# COMPACT_ATOMS: atom_id res chain seq x y z
N MET A 1 -55.92 -14.25 -1.06
CA MET A 1 -56.88 -14.70 -2.07
C MET A 1 -56.33 -14.33 -3.42
N ASP A 2 -56.38 -15.30 -4.32
CA ASP A 2 -55.67 -15.37 -5.57
C ASP A 2 -56.17 -14.43 -6.67
N ALA A 3 -55.23 -14.22 -7.60
CA ALA A 3 -55.40 -14.11 -9.05
C ALA A 3 -56.22 -12.95 -9.64
N TRP A 4 -55.60 -12.23 -10.57
CA TRP A 4 -56.17 -11.98 -11.89
C TRP A 4 -55.03 -11.81 -12.93
N ARG A 5 -55.06 -12.66 -13.96
CA ARG A 5 -54.31 -12.61 -15.26
C ARG A 5 -54.94 -11.50 -16.15
N PRO A 6 -54.43 -11.06 -17.34
CA PRO A 6 -53.75 -11.88 -18.35
C PRO A 6 -52.68 -11.25 -19.26
N GLU A 7 -52.05 -12.15 -20.02
CA GLU A 7 -51.10 -11.96 -21.12
C GLU A 7 -51.74 -11.45 -22.41
N SER A 8 -50.90 -10.88 -23.29
CA SER A 8 -50.95 -10.99 -24.76
C SER A 8 -49.63 -10.36 -25.26
N LEU A 9 -48.83 -10.79 -26.25
CA LEU A 9 -49.01 -11.62 -27.46
C LEU A 9 -47.72 -11.33 -28.32
N TRP A 10 -46.84 -12.23 -28.78
CA TRP A 10 -46.79 -13.02 -30.04
C TRP A 10 -45.32 -13.50 -30.21
N SER A 11 -45.01 -14.81 -30.23
CA SER A 11 -44.85 -15.76 -31.37
C SER A 11 -43.42 -15.96 -31.90
N LEU A 12 -42.86 -17.13 -31.56
CA LEU A 12 -41.68 -17.82 -32.10
C LEU A 12 -42.03 -18.55 -33.42
N GLN A 13 -41.09 -18.88 -34.32
CA GLN A 13 -40.24 -20.10 -34.35
C GLN A 13 -39.47 -20.19 -35.72
N PRO A 14 -38.53 -21.15 -36.02
CA PRO A 14 -37.86 -22.19 -35.20
C PRO A 14 -36.33 -22.43 -35.50
N HIS A 15 -35.77 -23.39 -34.75
CA HIS A 15 -34.65 -24.33 -35.05
C HIS A 15 -33.18 -24.03 -34.65
N HIS A 16 -32.79 -24.77 -33.60
CA HIS A 16 -31.46 -25.23 -33.13
C HIS A 16 -30.66 -26.01 -34.21
N PRO A 17 -29.30 -26.13 -34.14
CA PRO A 17 -28.61 -26.78 -33.02
C PRO A 17 -27.30 -26.15 -32.51
N GLU A 18 -26.91 -26.68 -31.36
CA GLU A 18 -25.77 -26.39 -30.49
C GLU A 18 -24.40 -26.65 -31.13
N GLY A 19 -23.36 -26.00 -30.58
CA GLY A 19 -22.00 -26.53 -30.65
C GLY A 19 -20.90 -25.48 -30.46
N ASP A 20 -20.51 -25.25 -29.20
CA ASP A 20 -19.14 -25.11 -28.68
C ASP A 20 -18.85 -23.82 -27.86
N PRO A 21 -18.67 -23.89 -26.52
CA PRO A 21 -18.38 -22.73 -25.69
C PRO A 21 -16.87 -22.41 -25.63
N ALA A 22 -16.51 -21.29 -26.24
CA ALA A 22 -15.20 -20.66 -26.13
C ALA A 22 -14.79 -20.37 -24.66
N LEU A 23 -13.56 -20.78 -24.34
CA LEU A 23 -12.77 -20.36 -23.18
C LEU A 23 -12.64 -18.82 -23.14
N ARG A 24 -13.07 -18.18 -22.05
CA ARG A 24 -12.79 -16.77 -21.75
C ARG A 24 -11.73 -16.70 -20.65
N SER A 25 -10.54 -16.25 -20.99
CA SER A 25 -9.51 -15.79 -20.05
C SER A 25 -9.77 -14.32 -19.72
N SER A 26 -9.73 -13.96 -18.45
CA SER A 26 -9.90 -12.59 -17.97
C SER A 26 -8.62 -11.77 -18.19
N GLN A 27 -8.58 -11.02 -19.30
CA GLN A 27 -8.08 -9.64 -19.39
C GLN A 27 -8.34 -9.15 -20.83
N THR A 28 -8.53 -7.83 -20.98
CA THR A 28 -8.51 -7.02 -22.22
C THR A 28 -9.84 -6.68 -22.91
N GLY A 29 -10.15 -5.38 -22.94
CA GLY A 29 -10.95 -4.76 -23.99
C GLY A 29 -10.05 -3.91 -24.88
N GLN A 30 -10.12 -4.09 -26.21
CA GLN A 30 -9.71 -3.08 -27.20
C GLN A 30 -10.41 -3.27 -28.55
N VAL A 31 -10.83 -2.14 -29.13
CA VAL A 31 -11.39 -1.97 -30.49
C VAL A 31 -10.35 -1.24 -31.37
N ARG A 32 -10.20 -1.64 -32.64
CA ARG A 32 -9.27 -1.11 -33.69
C ARG A 32 -9.87 0.16 -34.36
N PRO A 33 -9.17 1.14 -35.03
CA PRO A 33 -8.36 0.94 -36.26
C PRO A 33 -7.29 2.03 -36.73
N VAL A 34 -6.47 1.66 -37.75
CA VAL A 34 -5.98 2.37 -38.99
C VAL A 34 -5.04 3.64 -38.98
N TRP A 35 -3.78 3.38 -39.40
CA TRP A 35 -2.72 4.10 -40.19
C TRP A 35 -2.55 5.64 -40.31
N ARG A 36 -1.30 6.15 -40.07
CA ARG A 36 -0.26 6.54 -41.09
C ARG A 36 1.03 7.10 -40.44
N ARG A 37 2.20 6.81 -41.04
CA ARG A 37 3.58 7.09 -40.57
C ARG A 37 4.17 8.41 -41.11
N ARG A 38 5.04 9.07 -40.33
CA ARG A 38 6.24 9.83 -40.80
C ARG A 38 7.34 9.86 -39.70
N PRO A 39 8.65 9.71 -40.02
CA PRO A 39 9.75 9.73 -39.04
C PRO A 39 10.56 11.04 -39.06
N LEU A 40 11.29 11.35 -37.97
CA LEU A 40 12.57 12.11 -37.95
C LEU A 40 13.11 12.04 -36.49
N ALA A 41 14.23 11.37 -36.21
CA ALA A 41 15.64 11.76 -36.32
C ALA A 41 16.23 12.16 -34.95
N LEU A 42 17.06 11.25 -34.42
CA LEU A 42 17.78 11.30 -33.15
C LEU A 42 19.14 12.01 -33.36
N MET A 43 19.53 12.92 -32.46
CA MET A 43 20.92 13.38 -32.33
C MET A 43 21.43 13.07 -30.92
N LEU A 44 22.55 12.34 -30.90
CA LEU A 44 23.31 11.88 -29.75
C LEU A 44 24.38 12.92 -29.41
N GLY A 45 24.48 13.33 -28.15
CA GLY A 45 25.55 14.20 -27.63
C GLY A 45 26.21 13.55 -26.42
N ILE A 46 27.45 13.09 -26.61
CA ILE A 46 28.35 12.53 -25.60
C ILE A 46 29.01 13.69 -24.84
N LEU A 47 29.07 13.65 -23.51
CA LEU A 47 29.97 14.49 -22.72
C LEU A 47 30.79 13.64 -21.75
N THR A 48 32.10 13.76 -21.85
CA THR A 48 33.13 13.08 -21.06
C THR A 48 33.31 13.73 -19.68
N ALA A 49 33.41 12.90 -18.63
CA ALA A 49 33.78 13.34 -17.28
C ALA A 49 35.28 13.09 -17.03
N THR A 50 35.98 14.11 -16.54
CA THR A 50 37.31 14.01 -15.93
C THR A 50 37.17 14.15 -14.42
N GLY A 51 37.62 13.15 -13.68
CA GLY A 51 37.68 13.15 -12.22
C GLY A 51 38.90 13.90 -11.68
N VAL A 52 38.77 14.39 -10.45
CA VAL A 52 39.87 14.79 -9.57
C VAL A 52 39.56 14.25 -8.18
N ALA A 53 40.45 13.41 -7.67
CA ALA A 53 40.46 12.95 -6.29
C ALA A 53 41.20 13.95 -5.41
N LEU A 54 40.66 14.23 -4.22
CA LEU A 54 41.36 14.94 -3.15
C LEU A 54 41.25 14.11 -1.86
N THR A 55 42.40 13.70 -1.35
CA THR A 55 42.63 13.04 -0.08
C THR A 55 42.69 14.07 1.06
N GLY A 56 42.06 13.78 2.20
CA GLY A 56 42.19 14.50 3.47
C GLY A 56 42.23 13.53 4.66
N PRO A 57 42.88 13.89 5.79
CA PRO A 57 43.51 12.93 6.69
C PRO A 57 42.63 12.44 7.85
N ALA A 58 43.03 11.28 8.38
CA ALA A 58 42.47 10.61 9.54
C ALA A 58 42.62 11.42 10.84
N ALA A 59 41.54 11.46 11.63
CA ALA A 59 41.53 11.94 13.01
C ALA A 59 41.23 10.76 13.95
N SER A 60 42.26 10.43 14.73
CA SER A 60 42.31 9.89 16.10
C SER A 60 41.02 9.37 16.74
N ALA A 61 41.07 8.08 17.09
CA ALA A 61 40.25 7.43 18.09
C ALA A 61 40.53 8.03 19.48
N ASP A 62 39.48 8.43 20.17
CA ASP A 62 39.53 8.70 21.61
C ASP A 62 38.45 7.84 22.29
N THR A 63 38.88 7.19 23.36
CA THR A 63 38.15 6.19 24.13
C THR A 63 37.12 6.86 25.03
N ALA A 64 35.84 6.54 24.85
CA ALA A 64 34.82 6.72 25.87
C ALA A 64 34.19 5.36 26.16
N ASP A 65 34.54 4.84 27.33
CA ASP A 65 33.86 3.75 28.01
C ASP A 65 32.43 4.22 28.34
N ALA A 66 31.48 3.77 27.54
CA ALA A 66 30.09 3.73 27.92
C ALA A 66 29.66 2.28 27.78
N THR A 67 29.45 1.64 28.92
CA THR A 67 28.72 0.38 29.07
C THR A 67 27.32 0.56 28.48
N ALA A 68 27.19 0.50 27.16
CA ALA A 68 25.93 0.37 26.47
C ALA A 68 25.46 -1.06 26.68
N THR A 69 24.76 -1.27 27.79
CA THR A 69 23.83 -2.38 27.91
C THR A 69 22.65 -2.07 26.99
N THR A 70 22.85 -2.14 25.67
CA THR A 70 21.75 -2.14 24.70
C THR A 70 21.05 -3.49 24.80
N SER A 71 20.25 -3.65 25.86
CA SER A 71 19.16 -4.62 25.84
C SER A 71 18.30 -4.28 24.64
N ALA A 72 18.12 -5.25 23.74
CA ALA A 72 17.16 -5.17 22.65
C ALA A 72 15.77 -4.88 23.23
N ARG A 73 15.35 -3.60 23.21
CA ARG A 73 14.04 -3.13 23.70
C ARG A 73 13.17 -2.56 22.57
N VAL A 74 13.49 -2.91 21.33
CA VAL A 74 12.90 -2.25 20.17
C VAL A 74 12.55 -3.29 19.13
N THR A 75 11.25 -3.44 18.87
CA THR A 75 10.73 -4.11 17.67
C THR A 75 9.74 -3.16 17.00
N SER A 76 10.12 -2.68 15.82
CA SER A 76 9.19 -2.14 14.84
C SER A 76 8.67 -3.32 14.00
N TYR A 77 7.68 -4.04 14.49
CA TYR A 77 6.93 -5.00 13.69
C TYR A 77 5.46 -4.91 14.08
N LEU A 78 4.58 -4.87 13.08
CA LEU A 78 3.14 -4.87 13.26
C LEU A 78 2.73 -6.11 14.08
N GLY A 79 2.32 -5.87 15.31
CA GLY A 79 2.01 -6.89 16.29
C GLY A 79 1.66 -6.28 17.64
N GLY A 80 0.94 -7.02 18.48
CA GLY A 80 0.63 -6.57 19.83
C GLY A 80 1.88 -6.56 20.70
N CYS A 81 2.08 -5.49 21.46
CA CYS A 81 3.24 -5.37 22.32
C CYS A 81 3.19 -6.41 23.46
N ASN A 82 4.29 -7.14 23.63
CA ASN A 82 4.48 -8.17 24.66
C ASN A 82 5.60 -7.73 25.62
N ALA A 83 5.33 -6.66 26.37
CA ALA A 83 6.27 -6.19 27.39
C ALA A 83 6.44 -7.26 28.49
N PRO A 84 7.67 -7.53 28.95
CA PRO A 84 7.92 -8.50 30.00
C PRO A 84 7.32 -8.04 31.34
N ALA A 85 6.77 -8.99 32.11
CA ALA A 85 5.94 -8.78 33.31
C ALA A 85 6.54 -7.91 34.44
N ASN A 86 7.83 -7.56 34.36
CA ASN A 86 8.55 -6.76 35.34
C ASN A 86 8.86 -5.32 34.88
N GLY A 87 8.43 -4.92 33.67
CA GLY A 87 8.74 -3.60 33.10
C GLY A 87 7.84 -2.46 33.54
N ALA A 88 6.77 -2.75 34.28
CA ALA A 88 5.74 -1.78 34.64
C ALA A 88 5.98 -1.17 36.04
N GLN A 89 6.92 -0.23 36.15
CA GLN A 89 6.69 0.91 37.04
C GLN A 89 6.22 2.08 36.18
N ARG A 90 5.03 2.58 36.53
CA ARG A 90 4.07 3.24 35.64
C ARG A 90 4.54 4.65 35.33
N ILE A 91 4.85 4.93 34.06
CA ILE A 91 4.92 6.30 33.56
C ILE A 91 3.55 6.94 33.86
N ASP A 92 3.55 7.95 34.72
CA ASP A 92 2.33 8.65 35.09
C ASP A 92 1.92 9.66 34.01
N ALA A 93 0.81 10.35 34.23
CA ALA A 93 0.29 11.30 33.24
C ALA A 93 1.27 12.46 32.96
N ASP A 94 2.11 12.85 33.93
CA ASP A 94 3.11 13.90 33.75
C ASP A 94 4.30 13.38 32.92
N GLY A 95 4.75 12.15 33.17
CA GLY A 95 5.76 11.49 32.35
C GLY A 95 5.32 11.32 30.88
N LEU A 96 4.06 10.94 30.63
CA LEU A 96 3.55 10.84 29.25
C LEU A 96 3.52 12.20 28.54
N ARG A 97 3.13 13.27 29.25
CA ARG A 97 3.16 14.64 28.72
C ARG A 97 4.58 15.10 28.41
N GLN A 98 5.54 14.76 29.27
CA GLN A 98 6.95 15.05 29.03
C GLN A 98 7.45 14.38 27.75
N ILE A 99 7.08 13.12 27.50
CA ILE A 99 7.44 12.42 26.26
C ILE A 99 6.82 13.11 25.03
N GLU A 100 5.55 13.56 25.10
CA GLU A 100 4.92 14.34 24.02
C GLU A 100 5.70 15.62 23.70
N ASP A 101 6.11 16.36 24.74
CA ASP A 101 6.86 17.61 24.63
C ASP A 101 8.26 17.42 24.04
N GLU A 102 8.94 16.36 24.46
CA GLU A 102 10.28 16.02 23.98
C GLU A 102 10.25 15.52 22.53
N ILE A 103 9.27 14.70 22.13
CA ILE A 103 9.10 14.29 20.73
C ILE A 103 8.92 15.51 19.83
N ALA A 104 8.07 16.45 20.22
CA ALA A 104 7.85 17.67 19.43
C ALA A 104 9.14 18.52 19.33
N THR A 105 9.87 18.64 20.45
CA THR A 105 11.14 19.37 20.52
C THR A 105 12.20 18.72 19.62
N GLN A 106 12.38 17.40 19.71
CA GLN A 106 13.34 16.65 18.91
C GLN A 106 12.99 16.66 17.41
N THR A 107 11.69 16.60 17.06
CA THR A 107 11.23 16.78 15.68
C THR A 107 11.71 18.12 15.11
N ASN A 108 11.54 19.21 15.86
CA ASN A 108 11.96 20.54 15.41
C ASN A 108 13.48 20.72 15.40
N ALA A 109 14.20 20.11 16.34
CA ALA A 109 15.66 20.08 16.31
C ALA A 109 16.20 19.38 15.04
N LEU A 110 15.64 18.20 14.71
CA LEU A 110 15.96 17.45 13.49
C LEU A 110 15.68 18.29 12.23
N ARG A 111 14.55 19.00 12.20
CA ARG A 111 14.19 19.88 11.08
C ARG A 111 15.18 21.02 10.91
N VAL A 112 15.56 21.69 12.00
CA VAL A 112 16.56 22.78 11.97
C VAL A 112 17.92 22.26 11.49
N GLU A 113 18.37 21.10 11.96
CA GLU A 113 19.61 20.45 11.53
C GLU A 113 19.63 20.23 10.00
N HIS A 114 18.47 19.88 9.42
CA HIS A 114 18.31 19.62 7.99
C HIS A 114 17.88 20.86 7.18
N GLY A 115 18.01 22.07 7.75
CA GLY A 115 17.67 23.31 7.06
C GLY A 115 16.17 23.44 6.72
N ARG A 116 15.31 22.94 7.61
CA ARG A 116 13.84 23.04 7.50
C ARG A 116 13.30 23.98 8.58
N ALA A 117 12.20 24.65 8.26
CA ALA A 117 11.48 25.46 9.24
C ALA A 117 10.90 24.55 10.34
N PRO A 118 10.98 24.95 11.63
CA PRO A 118 10.26 24.28 12.70
C PRO A 118 8.74 24.25 12.43
N LEU A 119 8.09 23.17 12.85
CA LEU A 119 6.62 23.05 12.88
C LEU A 119 6.08 23.78 14.11
N ALA A 120 4.94 24.45 13.93
CA ALA A 120 4.18 24.99 15.03
C ALA A 120 3.42 23.87 15.75
N ARG A 121 3.69 23.65 17.04
CA ARG A 121 2.88 22.75 17.86
C ARG A 121 1.51 23.34 18.13
N ASN A 122 0.49 22.50 18.11
CA ASN A 122 -0.89 22.91 18.30
C ASN A 122 -1.63 21.94 19.23
N ALA A 123 -2.22 22.47 20.30
CA ALA A 123 -2.91 21.68 21.32
C ALA A 123 -4.13 20.89 20.79
N ASP A 124 -4.82 21.39 19.75
CA ASP A 124 -5.96 20.69 19.16
C ASP A 124 -5.49 19.48 18.33
N ILE A 125 -4.30 19.56 17.69
CA ILE A 125 -3.67 18.41 17.02
C ILE A 125 -3.12 17.41 18.04
N ASP A 126 -2.56 17.87 19.16
CA ASP A 126 -2.14 17.02 20.29
C ASP A 126 -3.32 16.19 20.82
N ALA A 127 -4.50 16.81 20.97
CA ALA A 127 -5.69 16.11 21.44
C ALA A 127 -6.08 14.94 20.51
N VAL A 128 -6.01 15.15 19.19
CA VAL A 128 -6.28 14.12 18.17
C VAL A 128 -5.26 12.99 18.27
N ALA A 129 -3.97 13.33 18.33
CA ALA A 129 -2.89 12.34 18.44
C ALA A 129 -3.01 11.53 19.74
N ARG A 130 -3.38 12.17 20.85
CA ARG A 130 -3.50 11.53 22.18
C ARG A 130 -4.70 10.61 22.26
N GLU A 131 -5.84 11.00 21.67
CA GLU A 131 -6.98 10.10 21.51
C GLU A 131 -6.58 8.83 20.74
N TRP A 132 -5.77 9.00 19.70
CA TRP A 132 -5.34 7.89 18.88
C TRP A 132 -4.35 6.96 19.57
N SER A 133 -3.34 7.50 20.26
CA SER A 133 -2.43 6.69 21.08
C SER A 133 -3.16 5.92 22.18
N ARG A 134 -4.19 6.51 22.80
CA ARG A 134 -5.05 5.78 23.77
C ARG A 134 -5.81 4.62 23.11
N THR A 135 -6.29 4.82 21.89
CA THR A 135 -6.97 3.76 21.12
C THR A 135 -6.02 2.59 20.85
N GLN A 136 -4.80 2.88 20.40
CA GLN A 136 -3.77 1.87 20.16
C GLN A 136 -3.35 1.14 21.43
N ALA A 137 -3.17 1.87 22.53
CA ALA A 137 -2.90 1.30 23.85
C ALA A 137 -4.02 0.36 24.31
N ALA A 138 -5.28 0.76 24.13
CA ALA A 138 -6.44 -0.02 24.55
C ALA A 138 -6.59 -1.33 23.77
N VAL A 139 -6.29 -1.33 22.46
CA VAL A 139 -6.34 -2.55 21.63
C VAL A 139 -5.03 -3.32 21.61
N ASN A 140 -3.98 -2.80 22.27
CA ASN A 140 -2.61 -3.32 22.21
C ASN A 140 -2.18 -3.58 20.75
N GLY A 141 -2.33 -2.57 19.89
CA GLY A 141 -2.06 -2.72 18.46
C GLY A 141 -1.86 -1.37 17.79
N MET A 142 -0.80 -1.28 16.99
CA MET A 142 -0.43 -0.08 16.24
C MET A 142 -1.14 -0.08 14.88
N HIS A 143 -1.89 0.98 14.59
CA HIS A 143 -2.61 1.15 13.33
C HIS A 143 -2.94 2.64 13.14
N HIS A 144 -3.04 3.09 11.90
CA HIS A 144 -3.34 4.49 11.57
C HIS A 144 -4.77 4.91 11.88
N SER A 145 -4.93 6.19 12.23
CA SER A 145 -6.20 6.80 12.61
C SER A 145 -7.19 6.80 11.44
N PRO A 146 -8.30 6.05 11.51
CA PRO A 146 -9.29 6.07 10.46
C PRO A 146 -9.89 7.47 10.43
N LYS A 147 -9.82 8.09 9.24
CA LYS A 147 -10.37 9.42 8.94
C LYS A 147 -9.63 10.60 9.55
N LEU A 148 -8.32 10.47 9.83
CA LEU A 148 -7.49 11.60 10.30
C LEU A 148 -7.72 12.87 9.47
N GLY A 149 -7.54 12.75 8.15
CA GLY A 149 -7.71 13.84 7.17
C GLY A 149 -9.14 14.08 6.69
N ALA A 150 -10.16 13.50 7.32
CA ALA A 150 -11.56 13.72 6.94
C ALA A 150 -12.42 14.30 8.07
N THR A 151 -12.16 13.95 9.33
CA THR A 151 -13.01 14.40 10.46
C THR A 151 -12.29 14.66 11.77
N ARG A 152 -10.99 14.37 11.88
CA ARG A 152 -10.29 14.45 13.18
C ARG A 152 -9.37 15.64 13.31
N MET A 153 -8.60 15.98 12.28
CA MET A 153 -7.72 17.16 12.32
C MET A 153 -8.53 18.47 12.44
N PRO A 154 -8.03 19.49 13.18
CA PRO A 154 -8.66 20.80 13.26
C PRO A 154 -8.93 21.38 11.87
N GLU A 155 -10.10 22.00 11.65
CA GLU A 155 -10.52 22.47 10.33
C GLU A 155 -9.50 23.42 9.67
N GLY A 156 -9.45 23.40 8.33
CA GLY A 156 -8.62 24.31 7.54
C GLY A 156 -7.26 23.76 7.14
N PHE A 157 -6.95 22.50 7.43
CA PHE A 157 -5.80 21.83 6.83
C PHE A 157 -6.06 21.56 5.34
N SER A 158 -5.00 21.59 4.55
CA SER A 158 -4.99 21.26 3.11
C SER A 158 -4.32 19.91 2.82
N TRP A 159 -3.54 19.41 3.79
CA TRP A 159 -2.89 18.11 3.76
C TRP A 159 -2.54 17.71 5.19
N THR A 160 -2.52 16.41 5.50
CA THR A 160 -2.15 15.88 6.81
C THR A 160 -1.45 14.53 6.65
N SER A 161 -0.70 14.12 7.66
CA SER A 161 -0.09 12.79 7.76
C SER A 161 0.08 12.40 9.22
N GLU A 162 0.24 11.11 9.48
CA GLU A 162 0.48 10.55 10.80
C GLU A 162 1.72 9.65 10.76
N ILE A 163 2.46 9.60 11.86
CA ILE A 163 3.49 8.59 12.09
C ILE A 163 3.25 7.97 13.47
N LEU A 164 3.52 6.67 13.58
CA LEU A 164 3.22 5.87 14.76
C LEU A 164 4.45 5.07 15.20
N ALA A 165 4.58 4.84 16.48
CA ALA A 165 5.51 3.87 17.03
C ALA A 165 5.03 3.41 18.40
N TYR A 166 5.52 2.27 18.85
CA TYR A 166 5.43 1.88 20.24
C TYR A 166 6.80 1.46 20.77
N ALA A 167 6.99 1.61 22.08
CA ALA A 167 8.14 1.18 22.84
C ALA A 167 7.66 0.57 24.17
N TRP A 168 8.57 0.02 24.96
CA TRP A 168 8.23 -0.51 26.28
C TRP A 168 9.41 -0.44 27.25
N GLY A 169 9.09 -0.26 28.54
CA GLY A 169 10.06 -0.10 29.62
C GLY A 169 9.69 1.06 30.53
N ALA A 170 10.02 0.96 31.82
CA ALA A 170 9.72 1.99 32.82
C ALA A 170 10.44 3.33 32.57
N ASP A 171 11.47 3.29 31.73
CA ASP A 171 12.39 4.34 31.30
C ASP A 171 12.24 4.66 29.81
N THR A 172 11.06 4.42 29.22
CA THR A 172 10.79 4.79 27.82
C THR A 172 10.93 6.30 27.64
N GLU A 173 11.79 6.73 26.70
CA GLU A 173 12.07 8.14 26.41
C GLU A 173 11.58 8.55 25.00
N ALA A 174 11.38 9.86 24.79
CA ALA A 174 11.04 10.42 23.48
C ALA A 174 12.06 10.05 22.38
N THR A 175 13.34 9.97 22.73
CA THR A 175 14.45 9.67 21.81
C THR A 175 14.28 8.31 21.15
N GLU A 176 13.68 7.33 21.83
CA GLU A 176 13.47 6.00 21.27
C GLU A 176 12.49 6.03 20.08
N PHE A 177 11.40 6.80 20.21
CA PHE A 177 10.45 7.03 19.12
C PHE A 177 11.08 7.81 17.97
N MET A 178 11.87 8.84 18.30
CA MET A 178 12.56 9.65 17.29
C MET A 178 13.57 8.83 16.51
N ASP A 179 14.36 7.97 17.16
CA ASP A 179 15.30 7.07 16.50
C ASP A 179 14.61 6.09 15.55
N LEU A 180 13.49 5.52 15.98
CA LEU A 180 12.66 4.64 15.15
C LEU A 180 12.16 5.36 13.89
N TRP A 181 11.63 6.57 14.06
CA TRP A 181 11.11 7.37 12.97
C TRP A 181 12.21 7.93 12.04
N ILE A 182 13.39 8.27 12.57
CA ILE A 182 14.53 8.76 11.78
C ILE A 182 15.16 7.63 10.95
N LYS A 183 15.17 6.40 11.47
CA LYS A 183 15.68 5.21 10.76
C LYS A 183 14.71 4.74 9.68
N SER A 184 13.42 4.95 9.85
CA SER A 184 12.41 4.68 8.81
C SER A 184 12.37 5.79 7.77
N THR A 185 12.63 5.45 6.50
CA THR A 185 12.57 6.41 5.38
C THR A 185 11.21 7.11 5.28
N VAL A 186 10.11 6.38 5.50
CA VAL A 186 8.73 6.90 5.42
C VAL A 186 8.46 7.91 6.55
N HIS A 187 8.76 7.53 7.79
CA HIS A 187 8.57 8.43 8.94
C HIS A 187 9.51 9.64 8.87
N ARG A 188 10.77 9.45 8.43
CA ARG A 188 11.73 10.53 8.21
C ARG A 188 11.26 11.52 7.14
N ASN A 189 10.62 11.04 6.07
CA ASN A 189 10.05 11.90 5.03
C ASN A 189 8.96 12.81 5.61
N ASN A 190 8.10 12.31 6.49
CA ASN A 190 7.11 13.13 7.19
C ASN A 190 7.78 14.14 8.14
N LEU A 191 8.74 13.70 8.95
CA LEU A 191 9.50 14.57 9.86
C LEU A 191 10.20 15.73 9.14
N LEU A 192 10.74 15.49 7.94
CA LEU A 192 11.50 16.47 7.15
C LEU A 192 10.71 17.14 6.01
N ASN A 193 9.41 16.83 5.88
CA ASN A 193 8.58 17.37 4.81
C ASN A 193 8.52 18.91 4.90
N THR A 194 8.84 19.58 3.81
CA THR A 194 8.90 21.05 3.72
C THR A 194 7.53 21.71 3.72
N SER A 195 6.47 20.97 3.40
CA SER A 195 5.11 21.51 3.28
C SER A 195 4.38 21.56 4.61
N PHE A 196 4.71 20.69 5.58
CA PHE A 196 4.08 20.72 6.89
C PHE A 196 4.40 22.01 7.64
N THR A 197 3.37 22.51 8.32
CA THR A 197 3.40 23.79 9.04
C THR A 197 3.13 23.60 10.53
N HIS A 198 2.31 22.61 10.87
CA HIS A 198 1.91 22.32 12.24
C HIS A 198 2.07 20.82 12.52
N HIS A 199 2.24 20.50 13.79
CA HIS A 199 2.17 19.14 14.29
C HIS A 199 1.49 19.07 15.66
N GLY A 200 1.12 17.87 16.05
CA GLY A 200 0.78 17.53 17.42
C GLY A 200 1.16 16.10 17.75
N VAL A 201 1.39 15.85 19.02
CA VAL A 201 1.93 14.60 19.56
C VAL A 201 1.00 14.07 20.64
N GLY A 202 0.79 12.77 20.65
CA GLY A 202 0.02 12.07 21.67
C GLY A 202 0.71 10.80 22.11
N VAL A 203 0.74 10.54 23.41
CA VAL A 203 1.37 9.34 23.98
C VAL A 203 0.41 8.68 24.98
N ALA A 204 0.35 7.34 24.97
CA ALA A 204 -0.44 6.57 25.91
C ALA A 204 0.25 5.25 26.27
N ILE A 205 0.05 4.79 27.52
CA ILE A 205 0.57 3.52 28.02
C ILE A 205 -0.57 2.53 28.28
N ASN A 206 -0.37 1.26 27.96
CA ASN A 206 -1.34 0.20 28.27
C ASN A 206 -1.00 -0.54 29.58
N ASP A 207 -1.89 -1.45 29.99
CA ASP A 207 -1.75 -2.25 31.21
C ASP A 207 -0.55 -3.23 31.20
N ARG A 208 0.01 -3.49 30.02
CA ARG A 208 1.21 -4.30 29.82
C ARG A 208 2.51 -3.49 29.98
N GLY A 209 2.44 -2.15 30.03
CA GLY A 209 3.62 -1.28 30.09
C GLY A 209 4.19 -0.89 28.73
N CYS A 210 3.39 -1.03 27.67
CA CYS A 210 3.73 -0.59 26.31
C CYS A 210 3.27 0.83 26.09
N VAL A 211 4.17 1.69 25.61
CA VAL A 211 3.97 3.11 25.37
C VAL A 211 3.80 3.31 23.87
N PHE A 212 2.65 3.84 23.45
CA PHE A 212 2.29 4.13 22.06
C PHE A 212 2.38 5.63 21.84
N ALA A 213 3.07 6.04 20.76
CA ALA A 213 3.22 7.42 20.34
C ALA A 213 2.62 7.62 18.95
N THR A 214 1.88 8.70 18.79
CA THR A 214 1.31 9.18 17.54
C THR A 214 1.78 10.61 17.34
N GLN A 215 2.29 10.93 16.15
CA GLN A 215 2.56 12.31 15.76
C GLN A 215 1.80 12.63 14.46
N ASN A 216 0.95 13.64 14.54
CA ASN A 216 0.14 14.13 13.44
C ASN A 216 0.73 15.42 12.87
N PHE A 217 0.72 15.54 11.55
CA PHE A 217 1.24 16.69 10.81
C PHE A 217 0.13 17.35 10.01
N GLY A 218 0.20 18.67 9.84
CA GLY A 218 -0.80 19.43 9.08
C GLY A 218 -0.21 20.59 8.27
N VAL A 219 -0.76 20.80 7.08
CA VAL A 219 -0.53 21.99 6.26
C VAL A 219 -1.70 22.93 6.45
N TYR A 220 -1.48 24.05 7.14
CA TYR A 220 -2.48 25.10 7.41
C TYR A 220 -2.06 26.40 6.73
N PRO A 221 -2.48 26.64 5.47
CA PRO A 221 -2.00 27.76 4.66
C PRO A 221 -2.36 29.15 5.22
N ARG A 222 -3.35 29.22 6.11
CA ARG A 222 -3.78 30.46 6.79
C ARG A 222 -3.31 30.53 8.25
N GLY A 223 -2.43 29.61 8.67
CA GLY A 223 -2.13 29.37 10.07
C GLY A 223 -3.27 28.63 10.78
N LEU A 224 -2.97 28.05 11.94
CA LEU A 224 -3.96 27.46 12.84
C LEU A 224 -3.86 28.15 14.19
N THR A 225 -4.91 28.87 14.59
CA THR A 225 -5.05 29.41 15.93
C THR A 225 -5.66 28.36 16.85
N GLU A 226 -5.05 28.14 18.02
CA GLU A 226 -5.57 27.24 19.04
C GLU A 226 -6.95 27.70 19.52
N THR A 227 -7.89 26.77 19.66
CA THR A 227 -9.22 27.08 20.21
C THR A 227 -9.27 27.05 21.74
N GLY A 228 -8.17 26.64 22.39
CA GLY A 228 -8.00 26.73 23.85
C GLY A 228 -8.91 25.79 24.65
N GLY A 229 -9.43 24.73 24.04
CA GLY A 229 -10.22 23.72 24.74
C GLY A 229 -9.34 22.89 25.67
N GLU A 230 -9.32 23.21 26.95
CA GLU A 230 -8.73 22.35 27.98
C GLU A 230 -9.42 20.97 27.92
N TYR A 231 -8.67 19.93 27.58
CA TYR A 231 -9.20 18.58 27.48
C TYR A 231 -9.55 18.06 28.89
N GLN A 232 -10.84 18.09 29.24
CA GLN A 232 -11.35 17.38 30.41
C GLN A 232 -11.32 15.87 30.13
N GLU A 233 -10.65 15.13 31.01
CA GLU A 233 -10.59 13.67 30.97
C GLU A 233 -12.03 13.10 30.99
N PRO A 234 -12.47 12.34 29.97
CA PRO A 234 -13.78 11.70 30.05
C PRO A 234 -13.70 10.64 31.15
N THR A 235 -14.66 10.69 32.07
CA THR A 235 -14.79 9.66 33.12
C THR A 235 -14.90 8.26 32.48
N PRO A 236 -14.33 7.22 33.10
CA PRO A 236 -14.43 5.86 32.57
C PRO A 236 -15.90 5.48 32.42
N ASN A 237 -16.34 5.24 31.18
CA ASN A 237 -17.67 4.70 30.96
C ASN A 237 -17.74 3.29 31.56
N PRO A 238 -18.81 2.94 32.30
CA PRO A 238 -18.98 1.60 32.84
C PRO A 238 -19.04 0.58 31.69
N VAL A 239 -18.35 -0.55 31.90
CA VAL A 239 -18.30 -1.69 30.98
C VAL A 239 -19.72 -2.08 30.53
N PRO A 240 -20.01 -2.20 29.22
CA PRO A 240 -21.34 -2.57 28.75
C PRO A 240 -21.73 -3.98 29.20
N THR A 241 -22.81 -4.10 29.96
CA THR A 241 -23.34 -5.37 30.51
C THR A 241 -24.33 -6.08 29.59
N LYS A 242 -24.31 -5.83 28.26
CA LYS A 242 -25.19 -6.52 27.31
C LYS A 242 -24.39 -7.06 26.13
N PRO A 243 -24.47 -8.36 25.80
CA PRO A 243 -23.78 -8.91 24.64
C PRO A 243 -24.31 -8.26 23.36
N VAL A 244 -23.40 -7.68 22.58
CA VAL A 244 -23.67 -7.27 21.20
C VAL A 244 -23.84 -8.57 20.37
N PRO A 245 -24.88 -8.70 19.53
CA PRO A 245 -25.00 -9.84 18.64
C PRO A 245 -23.77 -9.89 17.72
N VAL A 246 -23.03 -11.02 17.77
CA VAL A 246 -21.91 -11.28 16.87
C VAL A 246 -22.45 -11.30 15.44
N ALA A 247 -21.93 -10.42 14.58
CA ALA A 247 -22.22 -10.47 13.15
C ALA A 247 -21.83 -11.84 12.58
N PRO A 248 -22.58 -12.41 11.62
CA PRO A 248 -22.24 -13.72 11.06
C PRO A 248 -20.83 -13.71 10.48
N SER A 249 -20.05 -14.76 10.75
CA SER A 249 -18.71 -14.92 10.21
C SER A 249 -18.74 -14.84 8.68
N PRO A 250 -17.78 -14.16 8.04
CA PRO A 250 -17.74 -14.07 6.59
C PRO A 250 -17.66 -15.47 5.97
N PRO A 251 -18.25 -15.68 4.77
CA PRO A 251 -18.21 -16.97 4.11
C PRO A 251 -16.76 -17.41 3.84
N PRO A 252 -16.45 -18.71 3.92
CA PRO A 252 -15.11 -19.20 3.68
C PRO A 252 -14.62 -18.89 2.27
N VAL A 253 -13.31 -18.70 2.13
CA VAL A 253 -12.64 -18.47 0.83
C VAL A 253 -12.31 -19.82 0.14
N ARG A 254 -12.64 -20.96 0.77
CA ARG A 254 -12.25 -22.27 0.25
C ARG A 254 -12.68 -22.51 -1.20
N PRO A 255 -11.80 -23.08 -2.03
CA PRO A 255 -12.16 -23.66 -3.31
C PRO A 255 -13.16 -24.79 -3.14
N ASN A 256 -13.92 -25.05 -4.20
CA ASN A 256 -14.34 -26.42 -4.48
C ASN A 256 -13.07 -27.22 -4.79
N PRO A 257 -12.78 -28.33 -4.09
CA PRO A 257 -11.56 -29.09 -4.30
C PRO A 257 -11.34 -29.41 -5.78
N GLY A 258 -10.16 -29.07 -6.29
CA GLY A 258 -9.77 -29.31 -7.67
C GLY A 258 -10.09 -28.20 -8.68
N GLU A 259 -10.75 -27.08 -8.34
CA GLU A 259 -11.17 -26.10 -9.35
C GLU A 259 -10.19 -24.92 -9.60
N SER A 260 -9.40 -24.49 -8.61
CA SER A 260 -8.56 -23.28 -8.69
C SER A 260 -7.23 -23.49 -7.96
N TRP A 261 -6.15 -23.64 -8.73
CA TRP A 261 -4.80 -23.93 -8.24
C TRP A 261 -3.86 -22.76 -8.50
N PHE A 262 -3.05 -22.43 -7.50
CA PHE A 262 -1.94 -21.48 -7.61
C PHE A 262 -0.62 -22.23 -7.71
N TYR A 263 0.26 -21.69 -8.54
CA TYR A 263 1.63 -22.15 -8.76
C TYR A 263 2.51 -20.90 -8.68
N LEU A 264 3.05 -20.63 -7.51
CA LEU A 264 3.95 -19.50 -7.25
C LEU A 264 5.41 -19.97 -7.33
N ASN A 265 6.27 -19.06 -7.77
CA ASN A 265 7.67 -19.32 -8.02
C ASN A 265 8.46 -18.17 -7.42
N ASP A 266 9.15 -18.43 -6.32
CA ASP A 266 9.94 -17.46 -5.54
C ASP A 266 11.25 -17.07 -6.25
N GLY A 267 11.29 -17.25 -7.56
CA GLY A 267 12.46 -17.00 -8.37
C GLY A 267 12.13 -17.06 -9.85
N TRP A 268 13.17 -17.00 -10.67
CA TRP A 268 13.02 -17.02 -12.12
C TRP A 268 13.27 -18.41 -12.72
N THR A 269 12.59 -19.42 -12.19
CA THR A 269 12.77 -20.84 -12.58
C THR A 269 11.61 -21.41 -13.40
N VAL A 270 11.76 -22.60 -14.00
CA VAL A 270 10.69 -23.20 -14.83
C VAL A 270 9.62 -23.95 -14.04
N THR A 271 9.77 -24.06 -12.72
CA THR A 271 8.90 -24.84 -11.83
C THR A 271 8.43 -24.01 -10.65
N ALA A 272 7.17 -24.19 -10.27
CA ALA A 272 6.66 -23.62 -9.03
C ALA A 272 7.29 -24.31 -7.82
N ASN A 273 7.61 -23.55 -6.78
CA ASN A 273 8.03 -24.09 -5.49
C ASN A 273 6.90 -24.01 -4.44
N ARG A 274 5.87 -23.18 -4.69
CA ARG A 274 4.66 -23.12 -3.86
C ARG A 274 3.42 -23.44 -4.69
N THR A 275 2.64 -24.42 -4.22
CA THR A 275 1.41 -24.82 -4.89
C THR A 275 0.30 -25.07 -3.89
N PHE A 276 -0.85 -24.44 -4.08
CA PHE A 276 -1.99 -24.59 -3.20
C PHE A 276 -3.30 -24.21 -3.89
N GLU A 277 -4.42 -24.61 -3.30
CA GLU A 277 -5.73 -24.17 -3.76
C GLU A 277 -6.15 -22.89 -3.04
N PHE A 278 -6.71 -21.94 -3.80
CA PHE A 278 -7.26 -20.71 -3.24
C PHE A 278 -8.35 -20.14 -4.15
N GLY A 279 -9.38 -19.56 -3.53
CA GLY A 279 -10.53 -19.00 -4.24
C GLY A 279 -11.33 -20.03 -5.04
N GLN A 280 -12.35 -19.55 -5.76
CA GLN A 280 -13.27 -20.35 -6.57
C GLN A 280 -13.25 -19.87 -8.03
N LYS A 281 -13.74 -20.69 -8.97
CA LYS A 281 -13.71 -20.40 -10.42
C LYS A 281 -14.26 -19.03 -10.84
N GLY A 282 -15.19 -18.46 -10.07
CA GLY A 282 -15.78 -17.12 -10.33
C GLY A 282 -15.04 -15.95 -9.69
N ASP A 283 -14.04 -16.21 -8.85
CA ASP A 283 -13.31 -15.17 -8.12
C ASP A 283 -12.34 -14.42 -9.04
N GLN A 284 -12.30 -13.09 -8.89
CA GLN A 284 -11.19 -12.28 -9.39
C GLN A 284 -10.09 -12.27 -8.33
N ILE A 285 -8.83 -12.35 -8.75
CA ILE A 285 -7.69 -12.51 -7.85
C ILE A 285 -6.77 -11.29 -7.92
N TYR A 286 -6.23 -10.92 -6.77
CA TYR A 286 -5.26 -9.86 -6.59
C TYR A 286 -4.13 -10.35 -5.70
N ALA A 287 -2.94 -9.80 -5.87
CA ALA A 287 -1.80 -9.97 -4.99
C ALA A 287 -1.32 -8.61 -4.52
N GLY A 288 -0.73 -8.60 -3.33
CA GLY A 288 -0.11 -7.45 -2.70
C GLY A 288 0.25 -7.76 -1.25
N ASP A 289 1.09 -6.91 -0.67
CA ASP A 289 1.48 -6.92 0.73
C ASP A 289 0.41 -6.22 1.57
N TRP A 290 -0.63 -6.97 1.95
CA TRP A 290 -1.82 -6.41 2.60
C TRP A 290 -1.61 -5.99 4.05
N ASP A 291 -0.59 -6.54 4.72
CA ASP A 291 -0.27 -6.29 6.13
C ASP A 291 1.10 -5.65 6.36
N GLY A 292 1.83 -5.31 5.30
CA GLY A 292 3.08 -4.55 5.36
C GLY A 292 4.26 -5.36 5.88
N ASP A 293 4.25 -6.68 5.72
CA ASP A 293 5.33 -7.56 6.18
C ASP A 293 6.41 -7.82 5.12
N GLY A 294 6.16 -7.35 3.89
CA GLY A 294 7.01 -7.50 2.72
C GLY A 294 6.68 -8.72 1.86
N ASP A 295 5.84 -9.65 2.32
CA ASP A 295 5.41 -10.82 1.53
C ASP A 295 4.10 -10.50 0.80
N ASP A 296 4.10 -10.64 -0.52
CA ASP A 296 2.87 -10.58 -1.28
C ASP A 296 1.99 -11.81 -1.02
N THR A 297 0.74 -11.54 -0.68
CA THR A 297 -0.26 -12.57 -0.40
C THR A 297 -1.52 -12.32 -1.22
N LEU A 298 -2.54 -13.18 -1.08
CA LEU A 298 -3.64 -13.22 -2.05
C LEU A 298 -4.95 -12.65 -1.49
N ALA A 299 -5.67 -11.94 -2.36
CA ALA A 299 -7.05 -11.53 -2.13
C ALA A 299 -7.97 -12.03 -3.24
N VAL A 300 -9.19 -12.41 -2.87
CA VAL A 300 -10.27 -12.69 -3.84
C VAL A 300 -11.34 -11.61 -3.80
N ARG A 301 -11.95 -11.32 -4.95
CA ARG A 301 -13.10 -10.42 -5.07
C ARG A 301 -14.32 -11.14 -5.61
N ARG A 302 -15.44 -10.98 -4.90
CA ARG A 302 -16.79 -11.43 -5.28
C ARG A 302 -17.72 -10.23 -5.32
N GLY A 303 -18.12 -9.81 -6.51
CA GLY A 303 -18.87 -8.56 -6.67
C GLY A 303 -18.03 -7.36 -6.22
N SER A 304 -18.50 -6.61 -5.21
CA SER A 304 -17.76 -5.49 -4.61
C SER A 304 -17.02 -5.87 -3.32
N THR A 305 -17.10 -7.13 -2.89
CA THR A 305 -16.50 -7.59 -1.63
C THR A 305 -15.17 -8.29 -1.90
N PHE A 306 -14.16 -7.89 -1.14
CA PHE A 306 -12.82 -8.45 -1.14
C PHE A 306 -12.59 -9.25 0.13
N TYR A 307 -11.84 -10.33 0.00
CA TYR A 307 -11.47 -11.25 1.05
C TYR A 307 -9.94 -11.43 0.97
N PHE A 308 -9.23 -10.86 1.93
CA PHE A 308 -7.77 -10.86 2.02
C PHE A 308 -7.30 -12.02 2.89
N SER A 309 -6.16 -12.60 2.54
CA SER A 309 -5.59 -13.76 3.21
C SER A 309 -4.08 -13.65 3.20
N ASN A 310 -3.49 -13.43 4.38
CA ASN A 310 -2.05 -13.32 4.56
C ASN A 310 -1.42 -14.70 4.78
N THR A 311 -2.24 -15.70 5.10
CA THR A 311 -1.81 -17.10 5.07
C THR A 311 -2.17 -17.75 3.74
N PRO A 312 -1.19 -18.23 2.95
CA PRO A 312 -1.47 -19.03 1.76
C PRO A 312 -2.36 -20.22 2.11
N ASN A 313 -3.37 -20.52 1.29
CA ASN A 313 -4.35 -21.62 1.48
C ASN A 313 -5.35 -21.49 2.65
N SER A 314 -5.40 -20.35 3.36
CA SER A 314 -6.37 -20.18 4.44
C SER A 314 -7.81 -20.30 3.95
N SER A 315 -8.64 -20.95 4.77
CA SER A 315 -10.08 -21.05 4.52
C SER A 315 -10.89 -19.88 5.03
N THR A 316 -10.30 -19.10 5.93
CA THR A 316 -10.91 -17.97 6.61
C THR A 316 -10.11 -16.73 6.26
N PRO A 317 -10.72 -15.72 5.65
CA PRO A 317 -10.02 -14.50 5.32
C PRO A 317 -9.62 -13.77 6.60
N ASP A 318 -8.44 -13.15 6.58
CA ASP A 318 -7.95 -12.30 7.65
C ASP A 318 -8.72 -10.97 7.68
N LEU A 319 -9.10 -10.47 6.51
CA LEU A 319 -9.86 -9.23 6.36
C LEU A 319 -10.89 -9.33 5.24
N VAL A 320 -12.06 -8.73 5.47
CA VAL A 320 -13.13 -8.63 4.47
C VAL A 320 -13.61 -7.20 4.38
N VAL A 321 -13.56 -6.62 3.18
CA VAL A 321 -14.00 -5.23 2.94
C VAL A 321 -14.86 -5.15 1.70
N THR A 322 -15.72 -4.14 1.62
CA THR A 322 -16.48 -3.83 0.42
C THR A 322 -15.99 -2.52 -0.16
N TYR A 323 -15.54 -2.56 -1.42
CA TYR A 323 -15.05 -1.38 -2.10
C TYR A 323 -15.36 -1.39 -3.60
N GLY A 324 -15.64 -0.19 -4.12
CA GLY A 324 -16.05 0.01 -5.49
C GLY A 324 -17.45 -0.50 -5.82
N ARG A 325 -17.74 -0.51 -7.12
CA ARG A 325 -19.03 -0.84 -7.72
C ARG A 325 -18.88 -1.95 -8.77
N PRO A 326 -19.99 -2.61 -9.15
CA PRO A 326 -19.99 -3.47 -10.33
C PRO A 326 -19.50 -2.70 -11.56
N GLY A 327 -18.55 -3.29 -12.30
CA GLY A 327 -17.95 -2.68 -13.50
C GLY A 327 -16.70 -1.85 -13.24
N ASP A 328 -16.35 -1.57 -11.99
CA ASP A 328 -15.07 -0.91 -11.67
C ASP A 328 -13.89 -1.83 -11.99
N VAL A 329 -12.85 -1.26 -12.61
CA VAL A 329 -11.53 -1.89 -12.72
C VAL A 329 -10.83 -1.69 -11.39
N VAL A 330 -10.31 -2.78 -10.82
CA VAL A 330 -9.58 -2.75 -9.54
C VAL A 330 -8.09 -2.73 -9.83
N LEU A 331 -7.37 -1.97 -9.01
CA LEU A 331 -5.94 -1.82 -9.03
C LEU A 331 -5.44 -2.00 -7.59
N VAL A 332 -4.22 -2.51 -7.47
CA VAL A 332 -3.52 -2.72 -6.20
C VAL A 332 -2.20 -1.99 -6.30
N GLY A 333 -1.81 -1.36 -5.21
CA GLY A 333 -0.53 -0.71 -5.06
C GLY A 333 -0.40 -0.01 -3.71
N ASP A 334 0.83 0.36 -3.37
CA ASP A 334 1.20 1.21 -2.24
C ASP A 334 0.98 2.69 -2.58
N TRP A 335 -0.27 3.17 -2.53
CA TRP A 335 -0.60 4.52 -3.04
C TRP A 335 -0.05 5.68 -2.20
N ASP A 336 0.33 5.45 -0.95
CA ASP A 336 0.85 6.46 -0.02
C ASP A 336 2.34 6.29 0.31
N GLY A 337 2.97 5.23 -0.19
CA GLY A 337 4.41 5.00 -0.05
C GLY A 337 4.78 4.39 1.30
N ASN A 338 3.85 3.72 1.98
CA ASN A 338 4.05 3.15 3.30
C ASN A 338 4.54 1.69 3.28
N GLY A 339 4.60 1.07 2.10
CA GLY A 339 5.01 -0.32 1.89
C GLY A 339 3.87 -1.34 1.95
N THR A 340 2.64 -0.93 2.23
CA THR A 340 1.45 -1.79 2.24
C THR A 340 0.61 -1.55 1.00
N ASP A 341 0.25 -2.64 0.33
CA ASP A 341 -0.64 -2.61 -0.80
C ASP A 341 -2.09 -2.38 -0.41
N THR A 342 -2.74 -1.48 -1.14
CA THR A 342 -4.12 -1.09 -0.88
C THR A 342 -4.91 -0.96 -2.17
N LEU A 343 -6.23 -0.77 -2.05
CA LEU A 343 -7.14 -0.83 -3.21
C LEU A 343 -7.33 0.53 -3.86
N ALA A 344 -7.24 0.57 -5.19
CA ALA A 344 -7.87 1.59 -6.00
C ALA A 344 -8.93 1.00 -6.93
N VAL A 345 -9.97 1.78 -7.22
CA VAL A 345 -10.95 1.44 -8.26
C VAL A 345 -11.05 2.53 -9.30
N ARG A 346 -11.18 2.14 -10.55
CA ARG A 346 -11.22 3.06 -11.69
C ARG A 346 -12.60 3.09 -12.34
N ARG A 347 -13.11 4.31 -12.53
CA ARG A 347 -14.37 4.63 -13.21
C ARG A 347 -14.10 5.63 -14.32
N GLY A 348 -14.09 5.15 -15.56
CA GLY A 348 -13.66 5.95 -16.71
C GLY A 348 -12.20 6.37 -16.55
N GLN A 349 -11.92 7.67 -16.53
CA GLN A 349 -10.57 8.20 -16.31
C GLN A 349 -10.26 8.53 -14.85
N VAL A 350 -11.20 8.32 -13.92
CA VAL A 350 -11.06 8.68 -12.51
C VAL A 350 -10.71 7.45 -11.70
N TYR A 351 -9.66 7.57 -10.90
CA TYR A 351 -9.20 6.60 -9.93
C TYR A 351 -9.67 7.04 -8.54
N HIS A 352 -10.16 6.07 -7.79
CA HIS A 352 -10.67 6.19 -6.43
C HIS A 352 -9.76 5.35 -5.54
N LEU A 353 -8.77 5.99 -4.94
CA LEU A 353 -7.70 5.33 -4.19
C LEU A 353 -8.08 5.25 -2.72
N ARG A 354 -7.68 4.17 -2.07
CA ARG A 354 -7.72 3.99 -0.62
C ARG A 354 -6.29 3.84 -0.14
N ASP A 355 -5.92 4.56 0.89
CA ASP A 355 -4.60 4.43 1.53
C ASP A 355 -4.68 3.39 2.68
N THR A 356 -5.80 2.67 2.79
CA THR A 356 -6.00 1.59 3.77
C THR A 356 -7.04 0.59 3.26
N ILE A 357 -6.83 -0.70 3.53
CA ILE A 357 -7.79 -1.77 3.22
C ILE A 357 -9.00 -1.68 4.16
N SER A 358 -10.01 -0.92 3.76
CA SER A 358 -11.25 -0.77 4.54
C SER A 358 -12.45 -0.42 3.66
N THR A 359 -13.64 -0.68 4.20
CA THR A 359 -14.91 -0.31 3.56
C THR A 359 -15.14 1.18 3.69
N GLY A 360 -15.50 1.87 2.60
CA GLY A 360 -15.81 3.29 2.66
C GLY A 360 -15.62 4.03 1.34
N PRO A 361 -15.72 5.37 1.38
CA PRO A 361 -15.37 6.21 0.23
C PRO A 361 -13.87 6.13 -0.07
N ALA A 362 -13.47 6.56 -1.26
CA ALA A 362 -12.06 6.77 -1.59
C ALA A 362 -11.44 7.85 -0.70
N ASP A 363 -10.17 7.69 -0.32
CA ASP A 363 -9.38 8.73 0.35
C ASP A 363 -8.96 9.80 -0.67
N ARG A 364 -8.65 9.37 -1.90
CA ARG A 364 -8.16 10.26 -2.96
C ARG A 364 -8.85 9.99 -4.29
N LEU A 365 -9.04 11.06 -5.04
CA LEU A 365 -9.53 11.02 -6.42
C LEU A 365 -8.46 11.57 -7.36
N LEU A 366 -8.19 10.83 -8.42
CA LEU A 366 -7.19 11.20 -9.41
C LEU A 366 -7.75 11.02 -10.82
N ALA A 367 -7.57 12.00 -11.70
CA ALA A 367 -7.93 11.86 -13.11
C ALA A 367 -6.65 11.67 -13.94
N TYR A 368 -6.54 10.53 -14.62
CA TYR A 368 -5.38 10.24 -15.46
C TYR A 368 -5.70 9.33 -16.66
N GLY A 369 -5.11 9.65 -17.81
CA GLY A 369 -5.37 8.94 -19.06
C GLY A 369 -6.79 9.12 -19.61
N LYS A 370 -7.20 8.17 -20.44
CA LYS A 370 -8.51 8.09 -21.10
C LYS A 370 -9.28 6.87 -20.62
N PRO A 371 -10.64 6.89 -20.64
CA PRO A 371 -11.45 5.77 -20.15
C PRO A 371 -11.07 4.39 -20.69
N ASP A 372 -10.68 4.29 -21.97
CA ASP A 372 -10.37 3.02 -22.63
C ASP A 372 -8.89 2.63 -22.58
N ASP A 373 -8.05 3.41 -21.89
CA ASP A 373 -6.65 3.04 -21.71
C ASP A 373 -6.53 1.79 -20.82
N VAL A 374 -5.57 0.92 -21.12
CA VAL A 374 -5.12 -0.11 -20.18
C VAL A 374 -4.26 0.56 -19.12
N VAL A 375 -4.48 0.25 -17.86
CA VAL A 375 -3.76 0.84 -16.73
C VAL A 375 -2.79 -0.16 -16.15
N LEU A 376 -1.65 0.35 -15.72
CA LEU A 376 -0.59 -0.35 -15.02
C LEU A 376 -0.26 0.43 -13.76
N VAL A 377 0.14 -0.29 -12.72
CA VAL A 377 0.53 0.24 -11.42
C VAL A 377 1.98 -0.14 -11.18
N GLY A 378 2.73 0.78 -10.58
CA GLY A 378 4.07 0.51 -10.11
C GLY A 378 4.79 1.76 -9.59
N ASN A 379 5.87 1.53 -8.88
CA ASN A 379 6.87 2.46 -8.40
C ASN A 379 7.89 2.73 -9.52
N TRP A 380 7.51 3.60 -10.46
CA TRP A 380 8.28 3.84 -11.69
C TRP A 380 9.59 4.60 -11.48
N ASP A 381 9.74 5.31 -10.36
CA ASP A 381 10.89 6.20 -10.09
C ASP A 381 11.81 5.70 -8.97
N GLY A 382 11.48 4.57 -8.35
CA GLY A 382 12.27 3.93 -7.31
C GLY A 382 12.25 4.66 -5.98
N ARG A 383 11.30 5.59 -5.75
CA ARG A 383 11.26 6.44 -4.56
C ARG A 383 10.32 5.92 -3.47
N GLY A 384 9.71 4.76 -3.69
CA GLY A 384 8.69 4.17 -2.82
C GLY A 384 7.30 4.65 -3.22
N GLY A 385 6.31 3.78 -3.01
CA GLY A 385 4.93 4.00 -3.40
C GLY A 385 4.66 3.86 -4.89
N ASP A 386 3.42 3.47 -5.17
CA ASP A 386 2.93 3.19 -6.50
C ASP A 386 2.21 4.35 -7.14
N SER A 387 2.36 4.42 -8.45
CA SER A 387 1.68 5.38 -9.28
C SER A 387 1.25 4.77 -10.61
N LEU A 388 0.70 5.60 -11.50
CA LEU A 388 -0.09 5.11 -12.62
C LEU A 388 0.67 5.25 -13.94
N ALA A 389 0.61 4.19 -14.75
CA ALA A 389 0.90 4.26 -16.17
C ALA A 389 -0.32 3.85 -17.00
N VAL A 390 -0.48 4.47 -18.17
CA VAL A 390 -1.52 4.09 -19.14
C VAL A 390 -0.91 3.68 -20.46
N ARG A 391 -1.43 2.61 -21.06
CA ARG A 391 -0.90 2.03 -22.30
C ARG A 391 -1.80 2.32 -23.50
N ARG A 392 -1.16 2.76 -24.59
CA ARG A 392 -1.77 2.99 -25.90
C ARG A 392 -0.94 2.33 -27.00
N GLY A 393 -1.32 1.11 -27.37
CA GLY A 393 -0.53 0.28 -28.28
C GLY A 393 0.81 -0.09 -27.64
N GLN A 394 1.91 0.36 -28.23
CA GLN A 394 3.26 0.14 -27.69
C GLN A 394 3.76 1.27 -26.78
N PHE A 395 2.98 2.32 -26.58
CA PHE A 395 3.38 3.48 -25.77
C PHE A 395 2.81 3.40 -24.36
N TYR A 396 3.65 3.71 -23.38
CA TYR A 396 3.37 3.71 -21.94
C TYR A 396 3.56 5.13 -21.45
N LEU A 397 2.47 5.74 -21.02
CA LEU A 397 2.43 7.10 -20.50
C LEU A 397 2.43 7.01 -18.99
N ILE A 398 3.56 7.32 -18.38
CA ILE A 398 3.87 7.09 -16.97
C ILE A 398 3.74 8.42 -16.21
N ALA A 399 3.03 8.38 -15.09
CA ALA A 399 3.02 9.46 -14.10
C ALA A 399 3.75 8.95 -12.85
N ASN A 400 4.91 9.54 -12.53
CA ASN A 400 5.70 9.16 -11.34
C ASN A 400 5.10 9.71 -10.04
N SER A 401 3.99 10.45 -10.12
CA SER A 401 3.31 10.96 -8.95
C SER A 401 1.81 10.91 -9.16
N LEU A 402 1.07 10.68 -8.07
CA LEU A 402 -0.39 10.59 -8.05
C LEU A 402 -1.04 11.99 -8.12
N ARG A 403 -0.76 12.71 -9.21
CA ARG A 403 -1.33 14.04 -9.52
C ARG A 403 -2.02 14.03 -10.87
N SER A 404 -3.10 14.79 -10.98
CA SER A 404 -3.81 14.94 -12.26
C SER A 404 -2.93 15.75 -13.22
N GLY A 405 -2.89 15.36 -14.49
CA GLY A 405 -2.08 16.06 -15.48
C GLY A 405 -1.59 15.18 -16.63
N PRO A 406 -0.70 15.71 -17.49
CA PRO A 406 -0.03 14.92 -18.50
C PRO A 406 0.92 13.91 -17.86
N ALA A 407 1.28 12.88 -18.64
CA ALA A 407 2.33 11.95 -18.27
C ALA A 407 3.68 12.67 -18.14
N GLU A 408 4.49 12.22 -17.19
CA GLU A 408 5.85 12.73 -16.96
C GLU A 408 6.86 12.03 -17.85
N LEU A 409 6.61 10.77 -18.16
CA LEU A 409 7.45 9.97 -19.03
C LEU A 409 6.58 9.24 -20.07
N THR A 410 7.10 9.10 -21.29
CA THR A 410 6.49 8.26 -22.33
C THR A 410 7.53 7.32 -22.88
N VAL A 411 7.27 6.02 -22.76
CA VAL A 411 8.16 4.95 -23.20
C VAL A 411 7.49 4.16 -24.32
N ALA A 412 8.26 3.73 -25.31
CA ALA A 412 7.83 2.69 -26.25
C ALA A 412 8.37 1.34 -25.75
N TYR A 413 7.53 0.33 -25.58
CA TYR A 413 7.95 -0.97 -25.08
C TYR A 413 7.15 -2.12 -25.70
N GLY A 414 7.82 -3.25 -25.96
CA GLY A 414 7.21 -4.43 -26.55
C GLY A 414 6.51 -4.19 -27.90
N LYS A 415 5.60 -5.11 -28.24
CA LYS A 415 4.72 -5.02 -29.42
C LYS A 415 3.31 -4.56 -28.97
N PRO A 416 2.51 -3.96 -29.88
CA PRO A 416 1.18 -3.49 -29.55
C PRO A 416 0.22 -4.54 -28.94
N ASN A 417 0.41 -5.83 -29.25
CA ASN A 417 -0.45 -6.92 -28.79
C ASN A 417 0.21 -7.78 -27.70
N ASP A 418 1.40 -7.41 -27.21
CA ASP A 418 2.02 -8.12 -26.10
C ASP A 418 1.18 -7.91 -24.83
N VAL A 419 1.07 -8.92 -23.98
CA VAL A 419 0.63 -8.70 -22.59
C VAL A 419 1.82 -8.16 -21.84
N VAL A 420 1.63 -7.12 -21.02
CA VAL A 420 2.69 -6.54 -20.21
C VAL A 420 2.28 -6.58 -18.76
N ILE A 421 3.23 -6.98 -17.94
CA ILE A 421 3.13 -7.06 -16.49
C ILE A 421 4.24 -6.19 -15.90
N VAL A 422 4.02 -5.72 -14.68
CA VAL A 422 4.89 -4.81 -13.95
C VAL A 422 5.41 -5.54 -12.72
N GLY A 423 6.62 -5.18 -12.31
CA GLY A 423 7.24 -5.64 -11.08
C GLY A 423 8.69 -5.15 -10.98
N ASP A 424 9.23 -5.19 -9.77
CA ASP A 424 10.62 -4.99 -9.42
C ASP A 424 11.40 -6.30 -9.60
N TRP A 425 11.68 -6.62 -10.86
CA TRP A 425 12.24 -7.92 -11.25
C TRP A 425 13.68 -8.20 -10.79
N ASP A 426 14.34 -7.21 -10.17
CA ASP A 426 15.70 -7.31 -9.65
C ASP A 426 15.92 -6.65 -8.28
N GLY A 427 14.84 -6.34 -7.57
CA GLY A 427 14.86 -5.94 -6.17
C GLY A 427 15.51 -4.58 -5.93
N ASN A 428 15.50 -3.71 -6.93
CA ASN A 428 16.13 -2.39 -6.86
C ASN A 428 15.18 -1.28 -6.35
N GLY A 429 13.91 -1.63 -6.14
CA GLY A 429 12.81 -0.78 -5.76
C GLY A 429 12.10 -0.09 -6.92
N THR A 430 12.49 -0.34 -8.18
CA THR A 430 11.90 0.29 -9.36
C THR A 430 11.17 -0.71 -10.22
N ASP A 431 9.90 -0.43 -10.46
CA ASP A 431 9.07 -1.24 -11.31
C ASP A 431 9.39 -1.09 -12.79
N THR A 432 9.51 -2.23 -13.46
CA THR A 432 9.79 -2.29 -14.88
C THR A 432 8.93 -3.32 -15.60
N PHE A 433 9.05 -3.39 -16.93
CA PHE A 433 8.10 -4.14 -17.76
C PHE A 433 8.59 -5.54 -18.14
N THR A 434 7.73 -6.54 -17.91
CA THR A 434 7.88 -7.88 -18.49
C THR A 434 6.81 -8.12 -19.56
N VAL A 435 7.24 -8.63 -20.72
CA VAL A 435 6.32 -9.02 -21.81
C VAL A 435 5.98 -10.50 -21.71
N ARG A 436 4.69 -10.84 -21.79
CA ARG A 436 4.19 -12.22 -21.97
C ARG A 436 3.69 -12.46 -23.39
N ARG A 437 4.13 -13.59 -23.98
CA ARG A 437 3.69 -14.13 -25.27
C ARG A 437 3.37 -15.63 -25.12
N GLY A 438 2.10 -15.97 -24.93
CA GLY A 438 1.73 -17.33 -24.53
C GLY A 438 2.29 -17.65 -23.14
N ALA A 439 3.03 -18.76 -23.01
CA ALA A 439 3.71 -19.11 -21.75
C ALA A 439 5.13 -18.53 -21.62
N GLN A 440 5.61 -17.76 -22.61
CA GLN A 440 6.95 -17.17 -22.58
C GLN A 440 6.90 -15.75 -21.98
N TYR A 441 7.78 -15.51 -21.02
CA TYR A 441 8.01 -14.24 -20.33
C TYR A 441 9.36 -13.68 -20.75
N LEU A 442 9.38 -12.43 -21.17
CA LEU A 442 10.55 -11.68 -21.60
C LEU A 442 10.73 -10.52 -20.64
N ARG A 443 11.61 -10.72 -19.67
CA ARG A 443 11.86 -9.82 -18.55
C ARG A 443 12.92 -8.81 -18.90
N LYS A 444 12.68 -7.55 -18.59
CA LYS A 444 13.68 -6.49 -18.68
C LYS A 444 13.69 -5.72 -17.38
N ASN A 445 14.88 -5.46 -16.87
CA ASN A 445 15.13 -4.77 -15.62
C ASN A 445 15.21 -3.23 -15.80
N ASP A 446 14.97 -2.75 -17.01
CA ASP A 446 14.89 -1.33 -17.33
C ASP A 446 13.74 -1.06 -18.32
N MET A 447 13.35 0.20 -18.45
CA MET A 447 12.28 0.62 -19.36
C MET A 447 12.78 0.97 -20.78
N THR A 448 13.92 0.45 -21.22
CA THR A 448 14.44 0.68 -22.57
C THR A 448 13.93 -0.37 -23.56
N THR A 449 13.86 -0.01 -24.85
CA THR A 449 13.57 -0.99 -25.91
C THR A 449 14.78 -1.87 -26.16
N GLY A 450 14.59 -3.17 -26.40
CA GLY A 450 15.67 -4.04 -26.82
C GLY A 450 15.39 -5.51 -26.61
N VAL A 451 16.47 -6.28 -26.50
CA VAL A 451 16.41 -7.68 -26.07
C VAL A 451 16.13 -7.72 -24.57
N ALA A 452 15.39 -8.75 -24.15
CA ALA A 452 15.10 -9.02 -22.75
C ALA A 452 16.35 -9.51 -22.01
N ASP A 453 16.48 -9.14 -20.74
CA ASP A 453 17.61 -9.54 -19.89
C ASP A 453 17.46 -11.00 -19.45
N LYS A 454 16.23 -11.46 -19.22
CA LYS A 454 15.89 -12.86 -19.00
C LYS A 454 14.69 -13.30 -19.82
N THR A 455 14.68 -14.56 -20.21
CA THR A 455 13.51 -15.20 -20.84
C THR A 455 13.20 -16.49 -20.09
N LEU A 456 11.92 -16.73 -19.83
CA LEU A 456 11.46 -17.89 -19.10
C LEU A 456 10.17 -18.42 -19.72
N VAL A 457 10.00 -19.74 -19.74
CA VAL A 457 8.70 -20.36 -20.02
C VAL A 457 8.15 -20.87 -18.70
N TYR A 458 6.99 -20.36 -18.29
CA TYR A 458 6.37 -20.69 -17.02
C TYR A 458 4.85 -20.84 -17.19
N GLY A 459 4.27 -21.82 -16.50
CA GLY A 459 2.85 -22.12 -16.62
C GLY A 459 2.40 -22.50 -18.04
N ARG A 460 1.11 -22.28 -18.31
CA ARG A 460 0.44 -22.52 -19.59
C ARG A 460 -0.02 -21.21 -20.22
N PRO A 461 -0.26 -21.18 -21.54
CA PRO A 461 -0.74 -19.97 -22.22
C PRO A 461 -2.09 -19.45 -21.72
N ASP A 462 -2.94 -20.34 -21.19
CA ASP A 462 -4.29 -20.06 -20.71
C ASP A 462 -4.39 -19.83 -19.19
N ASP A 463 -3.27 -19.98 -18.46
CA ASP A 463 -3.25 -19.63 -17.05
C ASP A 463 -3.39 -18.11 -16.86
N ASP A 464 -4.09 -17.72 -15.80
CA ASP A 464 -4.11 -16.35 -15.30
C ASP A 464 -2.77 -16.07 -14.62
N ILE A 465 -2.19 -14.89 -14.86
CA ILE A 465 -0.88 -14.52 -14.33
C ILE A 465 -1.11 -13.72 -13.06
N ILE A 466 -0.23 -13.93 -12.10
CA ILE A 466 -0.11 -13.07 -10.94
C ILE A 466 1.37 -12.81 -10.68
N VAL A 467 1.70 -11.65 -10.13
CA VAL A 467 3.07 -11.23 -9.83
C VAL A 467 3.07 -10.75 -8.40
N GLY A 468 4.20 -11.00 -7.74
CA GLY A 468 4.47 -10.50 -6.42
C GLY A 468 5.82 -10.96 -5.89
N ASP A 469 6.28 -10.31 -4.82
CA ASP A 469 7.36 -10.73 -3.95
C ASP A 469 6.81 -11.78 -2.96
N TRP A 470 6.76 -13.03 -3.41
CA TRP A 470 6.10 -14.05 -2.61
C TRP A 470 6.90 -14.36 -1.32
N ASP A 471 8.21 -14.14 -1.28
CA ASP A 471 9.15 -14.58 -0.21
C ASP A 471 9.87 -13.44 0.52
N GLY A 472 9.43 -12.20 0.33
CA GLY A 472 9.87 -11.03 1.10
C GLY A 472 11.29 -10.58 0.78
N ASN A 473 11.80 -10.95 -0.40
CA ASN A 473 13.17 -10.67 -0.81
C ASN A 473 13.30 -9.37 -1.64
N ARG A 474 12.17 -8.70 -1.88
CA ARG A 474 11.90 -7.52 -2.71
C ARG A 474 11.97 -7.73 -4.22
N GLU A 475 12.25 -8.94 -4.69
CA GLU A 475 12.19 -9.27 -6.12
C GLU A 475 10.81 -9.80 -6.48
N ASP A 476 10.15 -9.13 -7.41
CA ASP A 476 8.92 -9.63 -8.00
C ASP A 476 9.15 -10.87 -8.85
N THR A 477 8.30 -11.87 -8.67
CA THR A 477 8.40 -13.15 -9.36
C THR A 477 7.06 -13.68 -9.83
N LEU A 478 7.09 -14.72 -10.69
CA LEU A 478 5.91 -15.17 -11.41
C LEU A 478 5.06 -16.13 -10.58
N GLY A 479 3.78 -15.83 -10.47
CA GLY A 479 2.74 -16.79 -10.13
C GLY A 479 1.82 -17.07 -11.32
N VAL A 480 1.20 -18.23 -11.32
CA VAL A 480 0.06 -18.50 -12.19
C VAL A 480 -1.09 -19.15 -11.42
N ARG A 481 -2.31 -18.76 -11.79
CA ARG A 481 -3.53 -19.42 -11.37
C ARG A 481 -4.07 -20.25 -12.53
N ARG A 482 -4.37 -21.52 -12.23
CA ARG A 482 -5.00 -22.46 -13.14
C ARG A 482 -6.37 -22.85 -12.66
N ILE A 483 -7.36 -22.61 -13.53
CA ILE A 483 -8.70 -23.16 -13.34
C ILE A 483 -8.77 -24.53 -14.01
N ILE A 484 -9.01 -25.57 -13.22
CA ILE A 484 -9.27 -26.90 -13.77
C ILE A 484 -10.78 -27.02 -14.02
N ARG A 485 -11.12 -27.51 -15.20
CA ARG A 485 -12.50 -27.54 -15.72
C ARG A 485 -13.28 -28.78 -15.33
#